data_AF-A0A7S2WJW4-F1
#
_entry.id   AF-A0A7S2WJW4-F1
#
_cell.length_a   1.000
_cell.length_b   1.000
_cell.length_c   1.000
_cell.angle_alpha   90.00
_cell.angle_beta   90.00
_cell.angle_gamma   90.00
#
_symmetry.space_group_name_H-M   'P 1'
#
loop_
_entity.id
_entity.type
_entity.pdbx_description
1 polymer ?
#
loop_
_entity_poly.entity_id
_entity_poly.type
_entity_poly.pdbx_seq_one_letter_code
_entity_poly.pdbx_strand_id
1 'polypeptide(L)'
;KKAKMLKEKLGCDHVIRYKEEDVAAELKKLAPDGLDVILEGVGGGMLQTALDCLAQKGRLLQIGYISEYPHNPEAETETSKNEIDAADIFWNKKTIRRGDQIIYGNAWPSDFSTVEGSKDRVLRLFAEK
;
A
#
# COMPACT_ATOMS: atom_id res chain seq x y z
N LYS A 1 -10.04 -7.70 18.90
CA LYS A 1 -8.87 -7.16 19.66
C LYS A 1 -8.04 -6.15 18.86
N LYS A 2 -7.55 -6.49 17.65
CA LYS A 2 -6.74 -5.59 16.80
C LYS A 2 -7.49 -4.31 16.38
N ALA A 3 -8.69 -4.44 15.82
CA ALA A 3 -9.47 -3.28 15.36
C ALA A 3 -9.77 -2.27 16.48
N LYS A 4 -10.14 -2.75 17.68
CA LYS A 4 -10.33 -1.92 18.87
C LYS A 4 -9.08 -1.14 19.26
N MET A 5 -7.91 -1.79 19.25
CA MET A 5 -6.63 -1.13 19.54
C MET A 5 -6.29 -0.04 18.51
N LEU A 6 -6.48 -0.32 17.21
CA LEU A 6 -6.24 0.65 16.14
C LEU A 6 -7.08 1.91 16.33
N LYS A 7 -8.37 1.75 16.62
CA LYS A 7 -9.28 2.89 16.81
C LYS A 7 -9.04 3.64 18.11
N GLU A 8 -8.95 2.95 19.24
CA GLU A 8 -8.93 3.61 20.56
C GLU A 8 -7.55 4.07 21.01
N LYS A 9 -6.47 3.40 20.56
CA LYS A 9 -5.11 3.70 21.02
C LYS A 9 -4.21 4.33 19.97
N LEU A 10 -4.39 3.95 18.71
CA LEU A 10 -3.54 4.40 17.60
C LEU A 10 -4.19 5.52 16.76
N GLY A 11 -5.44 5.87 17.06
CA GLY A 11 -6.12 7.01 16.46
C GLY A 11 -6.58 6.79 15.03
N CYS A 12 -6.78 5.55 14.56
CA CYS A 12 -7.37 5.30 13.26
C CYS A 12 -8.86 5.69 13.27
N ASP A 13 -9.28 6.57 12.36
CA ASP A 13 -10.69 6.96 12.20
C ASP A 13 -11.56 5.75 11.83
N HIS A 14 -11.07 4.95 10.88
CA HIS A 14 -11.73 3.77 10.35
C HIS A 14 -10.80 2.55 10.32
N VAL A 15 -11.37 1.36 10.54
CA VAL A 15 -10.65 0.09 10.47
C VAL A 15 -11.53 -0.91 9.73
N ILE A 16 -11.04 -1.41 8.60
CA ILE A 16 -11.73 -2.41 7.78
C ILE A 16 -11.14 -3.80 8.09
N ARG A 17 -11.98 -4.79 8.35
CA ARG A 17 -11.54 -6.17 8.55
C ARG A 17 -11.67 -6.95 7.26
N TYR A 18 -10.58 -7.03 6.50
CA TYR A 18 -10.53 -7.65 5.17
C TYR A 18 -11.03 -9.10 5.05
N LYS A 19 -11.16 -9.84 6.17
CA LYS A 19 -11.72 -11.21 6.19
C LYS A 19 -13.25 -11.25 6.35
N GLU A 20 -13.84 -10.14 6.78
CA GLU A 20 -15.26 -10.02 7.13
C GLU A 20 -15.98 -8.99 6.25
N GLU A 21 -15.22 -8.10 5.60
CA GLU A 21 -15.72 -6.91 4.92
C GLU A 21 -15.11 -6.82 3.52
N ASP A 22 -15.91 -6.35 2.55
CA ASP A 22 -15.42 -6.02 1.22
C ASP A 22 -14.63 -4.71 1.29
N VAL A 23 -13.31 -4.82 1.18
CA VAL A 23 -12.39 -3.68 1.32
C VAL A 23 -12.65 -2.61 0.27
N ALA A 24 -12.88 -3.00 -1.00
CA ALA A 24 -13.11 -2.05 -2.07
C ALA A 24 -14.43 -1.28 -1.86
N ALA A 25 -15.47 -1.99 -1.44
CA ALA A 25 -16.77 -1.38 -1.15
C ALA A 25 -16.70 -0.40 0.04
N GLU A 26 -16.00 -0.78 1.12
CA GLU A 26 -15.84 0.10 2.29
C GLU A 26 -14.96 1.32 1.97
N LEU A 27 -13.85 1.14 1.24
CA LEU A 27 -13.01 2.27 0.82
C LEU A 27 -13.76 3.27 -0.05
N LYS A 28 -14.59 2.82 -1.00
CA LYS A 28 -15.41 3.71 -1.84
C LYS A 28 -16.45 4.49 -1.04
N LYS A 29 -16.98 3.92 0.05
CA LYS A 29 -17.90 4.65 0.94
C LYS A 29 -17.17 5.73 1.75
N LEU A 30 -15.96 5.42 2.20
CA LEU A 30 -15.16 6.31 3.05
C LEU A 30 -14.46 7.42 2.26
N ALA A 31 -14.03 7.11 1.03
CA ALA A 31 -13.28 7.99 0.15
C ALA A 31 -13.83 7.88 -1.28
N PRO A 32 -14.98 8.51 -1.58
CA PRO A 32 -15.64 8.39 -2.88
C PRO A 32 -14.81 8.94 -4.05
N ASP A 33 -13.94 9.91 -3.78
CA ASP A 33 -13.00 10.49 -4.76
C ASP A 33 -11.66 9.74 -4.82
N GLY A 34 -11.53 8.65 -4.05
CA GLY A 34 -10.32 7.86 -3.89
C GLY A 34 -9.41 8.34 -2.76
N LEU A 35 -8.36 7.56 -2.49
CA LEU A 35 -7.36 7.84 -1.46
C LEU A 35 -6.20 8.65 -2.04
N ASP A 36 -5.84 9.76 -1.40
CA ASP A 36 -4.71 10.60 -1.82
C ASP A 36 -3.36 9.90 -1.67
N VAL A 37 -3.21 9.11 -0.59
CA VAL A 37 -1.98 8.37 -0.30
C VAL A 37 -2.30 7.00 0.29
N ILE A 38 -1.61 5.98 -0.21
CA ILE A 38 -1.71 4.60 0.30
C ILE A 38 -0.32 4.10 0.68
N LEU A 39 -0.20 3.54 1.89
CA LEU A 39 0.94 2.71 2.30
C LEU A 39 0.56 1.24 2.09
N GLU A 40 1.15 0.59 1.10
CA GLU A 40 0.81 -0.77 0.69
C GLU A 40 1.96 -1.72 1.04
N GLY A 41 1.67 -2.83 1.71
CA GLY A 41 2.69 -3.80 2.13
C GLY A 41 2.26 -5.26 2.04
N VAL A 42 1.06 -5.49 1.51
CA VAL A 42 0.41 -6.79 1.40
C VAL A 42 0.73 -7.40 0.05
N GLY A 43 0.59 -6.67 -1.06
CA GLY A 43 0.68 -7.26 -2.39
C GLY A 43 -0.62 -7.97 -2.81
N GLY A 44 -0.55 -8.76 -3.88
CA GLY A 44 -1.64 -9.59 -4.40
C GLY A 44 -2.90 -8.78 -4.71
N GLY A 45 -4.08 -9.36 -4.51
CA GLY A 45 -5.35 -8.67 -4.75
C GLY A 45 -5.55 -7.39 -3.92
N MET A 46 -4.84 -7.24 -2.79
CA MET A 46 -4.87 -6.02 -1.99
C MET A 46 -4.16 -4.85 -2.70
N LEU A 47 -3.04 -5.13 -3.38
CA LEU A 47 -2.37 -4.13 -4.21
C LEU A 47 -3.29 -3.66 -5.34
N GLN A 48 -3.96 -4.58 -6.04
CA GLN A 48 -4.92 -4.18 -7.09
C GLN A 48 -6.07 -3.34 -6.51
N THR A 49 -6.63 -3.76 -5.38
CA THR A 49 -7.68 -2.99 -4.67
C THR A 49 -7.21 -1.58 -4.30
N ALA A 50 -5.97 -1.45 -3.82
CA ALA A 50 -5.36 -0.17 -3.49
C ALA A 50 -5.20 0.72 -4.73
N LEU A 51 -4.70 0.16 -5.85
CA LEU A 51 -4.58 0.89 -7.12
C LEU A 51 -5.93 1.36 -7.65
N ASP A 52 -6.97 0.52 -7.55
CA ASP A 52 -8.33 0.84 -8.00
C ASP A 52 -9.02 1.90 -7.13
N CYS A 53 -8.62 2.02 -5.85
CA CYS A 53 -9.16 3.01 -4.91
C CYS A 53 -8.28 4.26 -4.80
N LEU A 54 -7.18 4.36 -5.56
CA LEU A 54 -6.27 5.50 -5.50
C LEU A 54 -6.89 6.70 -6.23
N ALA A 55 -6.85 7.89 -5.61
CA ALA A 55 -7.40 9.11 -6.19
C ALA A 55 -6.67 9.54 -7.49
N GLN A 56 -7.28 10.46 -8.24
CA GLN A 56 -6.52 11.22 -9.25
C GLN A 56 -5.38 11.97 -8.55
N LYS A 57 -4.16 11.90 -9.10
CA LYS A 57 -2.94 12.42 -8.46
C LYS A 57 -2.58 11.77 -7.13
N GLY A 58 -3.20 10.64 -6.81
CA GLY A 58 -2.88 9.86 -5.63
C GLY A 58 -1.50 9.21 -5.73
N ARG A 59 -0.90 8.93 -4.58
CA ARG A 59 0.41 8.28 -4.44
C ARG A 59 0.28 6.95 -3.71
N LEU A 60 0.85 5.90 -4.27
CA LEU A 60 1.01 4.63 -3.56
C LEU A 60 2.48 4.44 -3.19
N LEU A 61 2.75 4.16 -1.92
CA LEU A 61 4.08 3.89 -1.39
C LEU A 61 4.13 2.43 -0.95
N GLN A 62 4.86 1.62 -1.69
CA GLN A 62 5.01 0.21 -1.36
C GLN A 62 6.12 0.03 -0.32
N ILE A 63 5.75 -0.57 0.81
CA ILE A 63 6.59 -0.89 1.97
C ILE A 63 6.86 -2.40 2.09
N GLY A 64 6.25 -3.23 1.23
CA GLY A 64 6.43 -4.69 1.21
C GLY A 64 5.42 -5.35 0.27
N TYR A 65 5.34 -6.68 0.32
CA TYR A 65 4.35 -7.47 -0.44
C TYR A 65 4.17 -8.85 0.23
N ILE A 66 3.76 -8.87 1.50
CA ILE A 66 3.79 -10.08 2.34
C ILE A 66 3.02 -11.29 1.77
N SER A 67 1.98 -11.09 0.96
CA SER A 67 1.22 -12.18 0.36
C SER A 67 1.92 -12.86 -0.82
N GLU A 68 2.94 -12.24 -1.42
CA GLU A 68 3.55 -12.73 -2.66
C GLU A 68 5.01 -13.17 -2.47
N TYR A 69 5.53 -13.21 -1.24
CA TYR A 69 6.88 -13.74 -1.03
C TYR A 69 6.97 -15.24 -1.38
N PRO A 70 8.12 -15.73 -1.90
CA PRO A 70 8.27 -17.12 -2.35
C PRO A 70 8.03 -18.21 -1.29
N HIS A 71 8.08 -17.87 0.00
CA HIS A 71 7.81 -18.80 1.10
C HIS A 71 6.33 -18.87 1.48
N ASN A 72 5.46 -18.06 0.86
CA ASN A 72 4.02 -18.18 0.99
C ASN A 72 3.50 -19.17 -0.07
N PRO A 73 2.90 -20.32 0.31
CA PRO A 73 2.37 -21.29 -0.64
C PRO A 73 1.21 -20.74 -1.50
N GLU A 74 0.60 -19.62 -1.11
CA GLU A 74 -0.51 -18.97 -1.84
C GLU A 74 -0.02 -17.84 -2.79
N ALA A 75 1.29 -17.59 -2.88
CA ALA A 75 1.84 -16.43 -3.61
C ALA A 75 1.53 -16.41 -5.11
N GLU A 76 1.69 -17.54 -5.82
CA GLU A 76 1.52 -17.59 -7.28
C GLU A 76 0.09 -17.24 -7.75
N THR A 77 -0.91 -17.56 -6.93
CA THR A 77 -2.32 -17.25 -7.25
C THR A 77 -2.69 -15.78 -7.08
N GLU A 78 -1.88 -15.02 -6.36
CA GLU A 78 -2.11 -13.61 -6.03
C GLU A 78 -1.43 -12.67 -7.03
N THR A 79 -0.22 -13.00 -7.51
CA THR A 79 0.57 -12.15 -8.43
C THR A 79 -0.01 -12.03 -9.83
N SER A 80 -0.62 -13.10 -10.36
CA SER A 80 -1.11 -13.16 -11.75
C SER A 80 -2.31 -12.24 -12.07
N LYS A 81 -2.86 -11.55 -11.06
CA LYS A 81 -4.07 -10.72 -11.18
C LYS A 81 -3.79 -9.21 -11.19
N ASN A 82 -2.55 -8.81 -10.90
CA ASN A 82 -2.21 -7.41 -10.71
C ASN A 82 -1.74 -6.75 -12.01
N GLU A 83 -2.12 -5.49 -12.19
CA GLU A 83 -1.60 -4.62 -13.25
C GLU A 83 -0.08 -4.40 -13.12
N ILE A 84 0.43 -4.46 -11.88
CA ILE A 84 1.82 -4.17 -11.53
C ILE A 84 2.41 -5.38 -10.79
N ASP A 85 3.61 -5.79 -11.19
CA ASP A 85 4.42 -6.78 -10.47
C ASP A 85 5.03 -6.15 -9.21
N ALA A 86 4.48 -6.51 -8.05
CA ALA A 86 4.87 -5.97 -6.75
C ALA A 86 6.35 -6.26 -6.41
N ALA A 87 6.88 -7.42 -6.81
CA ALA A 87 8.25 -7.81 -6.54
C ALA A 87 9.22 -7.02 -7.42
N ASP A 88 8.90 -6.88 -8.71
CA ASP A 88 9.71 -6.11 -9.66
C ASP A 88 9.87 -4.66 -9.21
N ILE A 89 8.78 -3.99 -8.85
CA ILE A 89 8.85 -2.57 -8.48
C ILE A 89 9.53 -2.37 -7.12
N PHE A 90 9.42 -3.34 -6.21
CA PHE A 90 10.05 -3.29 -4.90
C PHE A 90 11.56 -3.49 -4.95
N TRP A 91 12.04 -4.55 -5.60
CA TRP A 91 13.47 -4.84 -5.66
C TRP A 91 14.24 -3.90 -6.57
N ASN A 92 13.63 -3.48 -7.68
CA ASN A 92 14.25 -2.53 -8.60
C ASN A 92 14.01 -1.07 -8.21
N LYS A 93 13.34 -0.80 -7.07
CA LYS A 93 13.03 0.54 -6.57
C LYS A 93 12.36 1.43 -7.62
N LYS A 94 11.51 0.84 -8.47
CA LYS A 94 10.90 1.54 -9.60
C LYS A 94 9.88 2.56 -9.10
N THR A 95 9.80 3.69 -9.79
CA THR A 95 8.68 4.63 -9.67
C THR A 95 7.88 4.57 -10.95
N ILE A 96 6.60 4.19 -10.85
CA ILE A 96 5.69 4.06 -11.99
C ILE A 96 4.73 5.24 -12.00
N ARG A 97 4.40 5.75 -13.19
CA ARG A 97 3.27 6.66 -13.38
C ARG A 97 2.12 5.91 -14.02
N ARG A 98 0.93 6.02 -13.42
CA ARG A 98 -0.32 5.43 -13.92
C ARG A 98 -1.32 6.55 -14.15
N GLY A 99 -1.32 7.10 -15.38
CA GLY A 99 -1.94 8.40 -15.64
C GLY A 99 -1.29 9.47 -14.75
N ASP A 100 -2.11 10.19 -13.97
CA ASP A 100 -1.66 11.20 -13.02
C ASP A 100 -1.21 10.62 -11.66
N GLN A 101 -1.35 9.32 -11.43
CA GLN A 101 -0.96 8.66 -10.19
C GLN A 101 0.54 8.32 -10.18
N ILE A 102 1.14 8.29 -8.98
CA ILE A 102 2.56 7.93 -8.79
C ILE A 102 2.68 6.73 -7.84
N ILE A 103 3.34 5.67 -8.28
CA ILE A 103 3.54 4.44 -7.52
C ILE A 103 5.03 4.30 -7.19
N TYR A 104 5.39 4.45 -5.93
CA TYR A 104 6.75 4.24 -5.43
C TYR A 104 6.91 2.79 -4.99
N GLY A 105 7.60 1.97 -5.80
CA GLY A 105 7.74 0.53 -5.54
C GLY A 105 8.56 0.19 -4.31
N ASN A 106 9.41 1.09 -3.82
CA ASN A 106 10.10 0.88 -2.55
C ASN A 106 10.19 2.20 -1.78
N ALA A 107 9.45 2.27 -0.67
CA ALA A 107 9.39 3.41 0.23
C ALA A 107 10.50 3.40 1.31
N TRP A 108 11.33 2.36 1.37
CA TRP A 108 12.47 2.29 2.30
C TRP A 108 13.74 3.00 1.80
N PRO A 109 14.51 3.62 2.70
CA PRO A 109 15.81 4.20 2.36
C PRO A 109 16.80 3.11 1.98
N SER A 110 17.88 3.49 1.31
CA SER A 110 18.99 2.56 1.02
C SER A 110 19.89 2.34 2.24
N ASP A 111 19.81 3.22 3.25
CA ASP A 111 20.50 3.11 4.53
C ASP A 111 19.48 2.98 5.66
N PHE A 112 19.56 1.84 6.38
CA PHE A 112 18.71 1.49 7.51
C PHE A 112 19.42 1.71 8.86
N SER A 113 20.59 2.35 8.88
CA SER A 113 21.36 2.63 10.09
C SER A 113 20.58 3.44 11.13
N THR A 114 19.53 4.16 10.72
CA THR A 114 18.64 4.90 11.60
C THR A 114 17.16 4.68 11.24
N VAL A 115 16.33 4.49 12.26
CA VAL A 115 14.86 4.45 12.13
C VAL A 115 14.32 5.79 11.62
N GLU A 116 14.97 6.89 12.01
CA GLU A 116 14.63 8.25 11.60
C GLU A 116 14.72 8.43 10.07
N GLY A 117 15.82 7.98 9.44
CA GLY A 117 15.96 8.03 7.99
C GLY A 117 14.89 7.24 7.23
N SER A 118 14.37 6.16 7.82
CA SER A 118 13.29 5.36 7.23
C SER A 118 11.95 6.08 7.30
N LYS A 119 11.62 6.64 8.47
CA LYS A 119 10.42 7.45 8.67
C LYS A 119 10.42 8.68 7.77
N ASP A 120 11.55 9.39 7.70
CA ASP A 120 11.66 10.64 6.96
C ASP A 120 11.48 10.45 5.46
N ARG A 121 11.93 9.32 4.92
CA ARG A 121 11.71 9.01 3.51
C ARG A 121 10.23 8.81 3.19
N VAL A 122 9.51 8.04 4.01
CA VAL A 122 8.07 7.84 3.84
C VAL A 122 7.32 9.18 3.95
N LEU A 123 7.64 9.99 4.96
CA LEU A 123 7.02 11.30 5.15
C LEU A 123 7.35 12.29 4.02
N ARG A 124 8.56 12.22 3.44
CA ARG A 124 8.94 13.03 2.29
C ARG A 124 8.13 12.65 1.05
N LEU A 125 8.05 11.37 0.73
CA LEU A 125 7.27 10.87 -0.40
C LEU A 125 5.77 11.17 -0.23
N PHE A 126 5.29 11.20 1.01
CA PHE A 126 3.94 11.68 1.34
C PHE A 126 3.76 13.18 1.07
N ALA A 127 4.77 14.00 1.37
CA ALA A 127 4.72 15.46 1.24
C ALA A 127 4.97 15.97 -0.18
N GLU A 128 5.52 15.15 -1.08
CA GLU A 128 5.75 15.48 -2.48
C GLU A 128 4.41 15.70 -3.21
N LYS A 129 4.17 16.95 -3.64
CA LYS A 129 2.92 17.37 -4.31
C LYS A 129 2.87 16.96 -5.77
#